data_AF-A0A3B9Z6M1-F1
#
_entry.id   AF-A0A3B9Z6M1-F1
#
_cell.length_a   1.000
_cell.length_b   1.000
_cell.length_c   1.000
_cell.angle_alpha   90.00
_cell.angle_beta   90.00
_cell.angle_gamma   90.00
#
_symmetry.space_group_name_H-M   'P 1'
#
loop_
_entity.id
_entity.type
_entity.pdbx_description
1 polymer ?
#
loop_
_entity_poly.entity_id
_entity_poly.type
_entity_poly.pdbx_seq_one_letter_code
_entity_poly.pdbx_strand_id
1 'polypeptide(L)'
;MSMHPSTGVPRREGGQIVRAGAMLFVGLLASRLLGVGRDVVISAQFGTSGDLDLYIAAFRIPDLIFTLISGGALGSALVPVFARAWNGGADGDPPDPDYLDHLARAVLTAVTLIASAGALTAMVFAPYLVEIVGAGFSPDARLRLVGLVRLMLVQPIFLGAGEVLTRYLNVRGHFAVTAFAPAVYTLAIMVGAAVLGPILGTTGLALGVVAGAIGFLVIQLVASLRLGISRSPHLA
;
A
#
# COMPACT_ATOMS: atom_id res chain seq x y z
N MET A 1 27.65 17.68 51.02
CA MET A 1 26.78 18.64 50.32
C MET A 1 26.70 18.18 48.87
N SER A 2 25.71 17.35 48.56
CA SER A 2 25.53 16.64 47.28
C SER A 2 24.69 17.48 46.33
N MET A 3 25.25 17.90 45.20
CA MET A 3 24.50 18.45 44.08
C MET A 3 24.21 17.33 43.07
N HIS A 4 22.93 16.99 42.93
CA HIS A 4 22.41 16.24 41.79
C HIS A 4 22.26 17.20 40.59
N PRO A 5 22.79 16.89 39.40
CA PRO A 5 22.37 17.57 38.18
C PRO A 5 21.02 16.98 37.74
N SER A 6 20.00 17.84 37.66
CA SER A 6 18.74 17.54 36.99
C SER A 6 19.01 17.35 35.49
N THR A 7 18.94 16.10 35.02
CA THR A 7 18.90 15.80 33.59
C THR A 7 17.51 16.17 33.06
N GLY A 8 17.43 17.35 32.45
CA GLY A 8 16.23 17.79 31.74
C GLY A 8 15.97 16.84 30.56
N VAL A 9 14.84 16.13 30.60
CA VAL A 9 14.32 15.37 29.46
C VAL A 9 14.15 16.34 28.28
N PRO A 10 14.70 16.06 27.08
CA PRO A 10 14.65 17.00 25.97
C PRO A 10 13.21 17.17 25.46
N ARG A 11 12.63 18.36 25.72
CA ARG A 11 11.27 18.76 25.26
C ARG A 11 11.05 18.73 23.74
N ARG A 12 12.09 18.51 22.93
CA ARG A 12 12.03 18.53 21.45
C ARG A 12 11.52 17.23 20.83
N GLU A 13 11.74 16.08 21.47
CA GLU A 13 11.36 14.77 20.92
C GLU A 13 9.84 14.57 20.91
N GLY A 14 9.16 14.96 21.99
CA GLY A 14 7.70 14.83 22.09
C GLY A 14 6.94 15.64 21.03
N GLY A 15 7.41 16.84 20.69
CA GLY A 15 6.77 17.70 19.69
C GLY A 15 6.86 17.13 18.26
N GLN A 16 7.97 16.48 17.90
CA GLN A 16 8.14 15.86 16.58
C GLN A 16 7.29 14.59 16.44
N ILE A 17 7.22 13.75 17.48
CA ILE A 17 6.37 12.56 17.49
C ILE A 17 4.89 12.94 17.36
N VAL A 18 4.44 13.96 18.12
CA VAL A 18 3.06 14.45 18.04
C VAL A 18 2.73 14.99 16.64
N ARG A 19 3.66 15.75 16.03
CA ARG A 19 3.46 16.27 14.66
C ARG A 19 3.41 15.17 13.61
N ALA A 20 4.29 14.16 13.69
CA ALA A 20 4.27 13.02 12.79
C ALA A 20 2.98 12.20 12.94
N GLY A 21 2.57 11.92 14.18
CA GLY A 21 1.32 11.24 14.48
C GLY A 21 0.10 12.00 13.97
N ALA A 22 0.05 13.33 14.17
CA ALA A 22 -1.01 14.17 13.65
C ALA A 22 -1.08 14.15 12.12
N MET A 23 0.06 14.18 11.43
CA MET A 23 0.12 14.13 9.97
C MET A 23 -0.39 12.80 9.42
N LEU A 24 0.02 11.68 10.03
CA LEU A 24 -0.47 10.35 9.67
C LEU A 24 -1.97 10.21 9.93
N PHE A 25 -2.45 10.74 11.05
CA PHE A 25 -3.88 10.72 11.39
C PHE A 25 -4.72 11.55 10.40
N VAL A 26 -4.27 12.75 10.04
CA VAL A 26 -4.94 13.59 9.02
C VAL A 26 -4.93 12.89 7.67
N GLY A 27 -3.81 12.29 7.26
CA GLY A 27 -3.73 11.51 6.02
C GLY A 27 -4.68 10.31 6.01
N LEU A 28 -4.81 9.62 7.15
CA LEU A 28 -5.76 8.52 7.33
C LEU A 28 -7.21 9.01 7.19
N LEU A 29 -7.59 10.09 7.87
CA LEU A 29 -8.94 10.65 7.77
C LEU A 29 -9.25 11.13 6.35
N ALA A 30 -8.32 11.84 5.71
CA ALA A 30 -8.48 12.28 4.32
C ALA A 30 -8.66 11.08 3.39
N SER A 31 -7.89 10.01 3.57
CA SER A 31 -8.01 8.78 2.79
C SER A 31 -9.36 8.08 3.03
N ARG A 32 -9.87 8.09 4.26
CA ARG A 32 -11.19 7.53 4.59
C ARG A 32 -12.32 8.32 3.92
N LEU A 33 -12.27 9.65 3.97
CA LEU A 33 -13.24 10.52 3.31
C LEU A 33 -13.20 10.36 1.78
N LEU A 34 -12.00 10.27 1.20
CA LEU A 34 -11.83 9.96 -0.22
C LEU A 34 -12.39 8.57 -0.57
N GLY A 35 -12.22 7.58 0.31
CA GLY A 35 -12.82 6.25 0.16
C GLY A 35 -14.34 6.29 0.09
N VAL A 36 -14.98 7.09 0.96
CA VAL A 36 -16.44 7.31 0.89
C VAL A 36 -16.82 7.98 -0.45
N GLY A 37 -16.06 8.98 -0.89
CA GLY A 37 -16.27 9.61 -2.19
C GLY A 37 -16.14 8.64 -3.36
N ARG A 38 -15.17 7.72 -3.30
CA ARG A 38 -15.01 6.64 -4.27
C ARG A 38 -16.23 5.74 -4.32
N ASP A 39 -16.73 5.32 -3.17
CA ASP A 39 -17.89 4.43 -3.11
C ASP A 39 -19.15 5.11 -3.68
N VAL A 40 -19.32 6.42 -3.44
CA VAL A 40 -20.37 7.23 -4.08
C VAL A 40 -20.22 7.27 -5.60
N VAL A 41 -19.01 7.52 -6.12
CA VAL A 41 -18.77 7.57 -7.58
C VAL A 41 -19.03 6.21 -8.23
N ILE A 42 -18.55 5.12 -7.63
CA ILE A 42 -18.79 3.76 -8.13
C ILE A 42 -20.28 3.44 -8.11
N SER A 43 -20.98 3.76 -7.02
CA SER A 43 -22.42 3.54 -6.90
C SER A 43 -23.23 4.39 -7.88
N ALA A 44 -22.83 5.65 -8.13
CA ALA A 44 -23.49 6.49 -9.12
C ALA A 44 -23.34 5.95 -10.55
N GLN A 45 -22.17 5.37 -10.87
CA GLN A 45 -21.89 4.83 -12.20
C GLN A 45 -22.53 3.46 -12.43
N PHE A 46 -22.46 2.55 -11.45
CA PHE A 46 -22.85 1.16 -11.61
C PHE A 46 -24.16 0.80 -10.87
N GLY A 47 -24.70 1.69 -10.04
CA GLY A 47 -25.95 1.47 -9.29
C GLY A 47 -25.91 0.25 -8.39
N THR A 48 -27.07 -0.39 -8.20
CA THR A 48 -27.21 -1.74 -7.60
C THR A 48 -27.24 -2.82 -8.68
N SER A 49 -26.56 -2.60 -9.81
CA SER A 49 -26.54 -3.58 -10.90
C SER A 49 -25.73 -4.82 -10.51
N GLY A 50 -26.07 -5.97 -11.10
CA GLY A 50 -25.28 -7.20 -10.93
C GLY A 50 -23.82 -7.06 -11.38
N ASP A 51 -23.48 -6.01 -12.14
CA ASP A 51 -22.12 -5.70 -12.54
C ASP A 51 -21.28 -5.16 -11.37
N LEU A 52 -21.87 -4.34 -10.47
CA LEU A 52 -21.17 -3.90 -9.27
C LEU A 52 -20.87 -5.09 -8.34
N ASP A 53 -21.82 -6.01 -8.18
CA ASP A 53 -21.63 -7.22 -7.39
C ASP A 53 -20.50 -8.10 -7.94
N LEU A 54 -20.41 -8.20 -9.28
CA LEU A 54 -19.31 -8.90 -9.95
C LEU A 54 -17.95 -8.23 -9.66
N TYR A 55 -17.87 -6.91 -9.73
CA TYR A 55 -16.65 -6.19 -9.36
C TYR A 55 -16.27 -6.42 -7.90
N ILE A 56 -17.23 -6.31 -6.97
CA ILE A 56 -16.99 -6.50 -5.54
C ILE A 56 -16.49 -7.92 -5.28
N ALA A 57 -17.10 -8.93 -5.91
CA ALA A 57 -16.66 -10.31 -5.81
C ALA A 57 -15.25 -10.50 -6.38
N ALA A 58 -14.94 -9.85 -7.52
CA ALA A 58 -13.63 -9.94 -8.15
C ALA A 58 -12.53 -9.35 -7.27
N PHE A 59 -12.80 -8.23 -6.60
CA PHE A 59 -11.84 -7.52 -5.76
C PHE A 59 -11.45 -8.29 -4.50
N ARG A 60 -12.31 -9.16 -3.98
CA ARG A 60 -12.06 -9.89 -2.72
C ARG A 60 -10.79 -10.75 -2.75
N ILE A 61 -10.54 -11.43 -3.85
CA ILE A 61 -9.37 -12.33 -3.98
C ILE A 61 -8.05 -11.55 -3.90
N PRO A 62 -7.78 -10.57 -4.78
CA PRO A 62 -6.54 -9.79 -4.70
C PRO A 62 -6.43 -8.99 -3.40
N ASP A 63 -7.54 -8.47 -2.87
CA ASP A 63 -7.55 -7.75 -1.60
C ASP A 63 -7.17 -8.65 -0.41
N LEU A 64 -7.66 -9.89 -0.37
CA LEU A 64 -7.26 -10.87 0.64
C LEU A 64 -5.76 -11.18 0.56
N ILE A 65 -5.24 -11.42 -0.65
CA ILE A 65 -3.81 -11.67 -0.86
C ILE A 65 -2.97 -10.49 -0.37
N PHE A 66 -3.36 -9.26 -0.75
CA PHE A 66 -2.67 -8.07 -0.31
C PHE A 66 -2.75 -7.89 1.21
N THR A 67 -3.91 -8.12 1.82
CA THR A 67 -4.10 -8.01 3.27
C THR A 67 -3.23 -9.00 4.03
N LEU A 68 -3.06 -10.24 3.53
CA LEU A 68 -2.17 -11.23 4.14
C LEU A 68 -0.70 -10.80 4.04
N ILE A 69 -0.28 -10.29 2.89
CA ILE A 69 1.09 -9.78 2.68
C ILE A 69 1.34 -8.57 3.60
N SER A 70 0.46 -7.58 3.55
CA SER A 70 0.58 -6.32 4.28
C SER A 70 0.46 -6.50 5.79
N GLY A 71 -0.58 -7.18 6.28
CA GLY A 71 -0.84 -7.37 7.71
C GLY A 71 0.08 -8.40 8.37
N GLY A 72 0.40 -9.49 7.67
CA GLY A 72 1.25 -10.56 8.19
C GLY A 72 2.73 -10.23 8.07
N ALA A 73 3.28 -10.50 6.87
CA ALA A 73 4.73 -10.51 6.62
C ALA A 73 5.35 -9.12 6.66
N LEU A 74 4.69 -8.11 6.08
CA LEU A 74 5.24 -6.76 6.02
C LEU A 74 4.96 -5.97 7.30
N GLY A 75 3.74 -6.05 7.84
CA GLY A 75 3.27 -5.22 8.95
C GLY A 75 3.98 -5.49 10.27
N SER A 76 4.07 -6.76 10.67
CA SER A 76 4.60 -7.14 11.98
C SER A 76 6.13 -7.14 12.04
N ALA A 77 6.80 -7.51 10.93
CA ALA A 77 8.24 -7.74 10.92
C ALA A 77 9.06 -6.58 10.36
N LEU A 78 8.60 -5.90 9.29
CA LEU A 78 9.47 -4.92 8.62
C LEU A 78 9.64 -3.60 9.36
N VAL A 79 8.61 -3.14 10.08
CA VAL A 79 8.71 -1.89 10.85
C VAL A 79 9.84 -1.94 11.89
N PRO A 80 9.90 -2.93 12.80
CA PRO A 80 10.99 -3.01 13.76
C PRO A 80 12.35 -3.33 13.11
N VAL A 81 12.36 -4.09 12.00
CA VAL A 81 13.60 -4.42 11.28
C VAL A 81 14.21 -3.18 10.63
N PHE A 82 13.42 -2.37 9.91
CA PHE A 82 13.90 -1.13 9.30
C PHE A 82 14.23 -0.06 10.34
N ALA A 83 13.48 0.00 11.45
CA ALA A 83 13.79 0.91 12.55
C ALA A 83 15.13 0.57 13.21
N ARG A 84 15.45 -0.71 13.41
CA ARG A 84 16.78 -1.14 13.89
C ARG A 84 17.88 -0.84 12.89
N ALA A 85 17.65 -1.12 11.60
CA ALA A 85 18.61 -0.79 10.55
C ALA A 85 18.91 0.72 10.47
N TRP A 86 17.90 1.57 10.74
CA TRP A 86 18.05 3.03 10.72
C TRP A 86 18.65 3.62 11.99
N ASN A 87 18.30 3.10 13.18
CA ASN A 87 18.70 3.68 14.45
C ASN A 87 19.93 3.02 15.09
N GLY A 88 20.44 1.93 14.50
CA GLY A 88 21.47 1.09 15.11
C GLY A 88 20.87 -0.12 15.86
N GLY A 89 21.69 -1.15 16.04
CA GLY A 89 21.32 -2.38 16.76
C GLY A 89 21.09 -2.14 18.25
N ALA A 90 20.42 -3.08 18.92
CA ALA A 90 20.27 -3.06 20.38
C ALA A 90 21.62 -3.17 21.12
N ASP A 91 22.65 -3.67 20.43
CA ASP A 91 24.00 -3.92 20.93
C ASP A 91 24.95 -2.71 20.77
N GLY A 92 24.43 -1.54 20.38
CA GLY A 92 25.22 -0.30 20.29
C GLY A 92 25.94 -0.08 18.96
N ASP A 93 25.61 -0.87 17.92
CA ASP A 93 26.12 -0.63 16.57
C ASP A 93 25.66 0.75 16.04
N PRO A 94 26.55 1.51 15.40
CA PRO A 94 26.20 2.80 14.84
C PRO A 94 25.17 2.64 13.71
N PRO A 95 24.30 3.65 13.49
CA PRO A 95 23.42 3.71 12.33
C PRO A 95 24.20 3.53 11.02
N ASP A 96 23.78 2.58 10.19
CA ASP A 96 24.34 2.36 8.85
C ASP A 96 23.25 2.57 7.78
N PRO A 97 23.19 3.77 7.16
CA PRO A 97 22.25 4.07 6.09
C PRO A 97 22.43 3.16 4.86
N ASP A 98 23.64 2.69 4.58
CA ASP A 98 23.90 1.80 3.44
C ASP A 98 23.31 0.41 3.73
N TYR A 99 23.41 -0.07 4.96
CA TYR A 99 22.74 -1.31 5.37
C TYR A 99 21.22 -1.24 5.20
N LEU A 100 20.58 -0.14 5.61
CA LEU A 100 19.15 0.07 5.38
C LEU A 100 18.80 0.02 3.89
N ASP A 101 19.57 0.68 3.04
CA ASP A 101 19.33 0.71 1.59
C ASP A 101 19.47 -0.68 0.96
N HIS A 102 20.49 -1.45 1.34
CA HIS A 102 20.65 -2.84 0.86
C HIS A 102 19.51 -3.73 1.33
N LEU A 103 19.13 -3.62 2.61
CA LEU A 103 18.02 -4.37 3.18
C LEU A 103 16.69 -4.03 2.51
N ALA A 104 16.42 -2.74 2.29
CA ALA A 104 15.21 -2.28 1.60
C ALA A 104 15.14 -2.81 0.16
N ARG A 105 16.26 -2.83 -0.58
CA ARG A 105 16.33 -3.41 -1.94
C ARG A 105 16.10 -4.91 -1.93
N ALA A 106 16.70 -5.63 -0.98
CA ALA A 106 16.53 -7.08 -0.84
C ALA A 106 15.07 -7.44 -0.53
N VAL A 107 14.46 -6.74 0.44
CA VAL A 107 13.05 -6.93 0.80
C VAL A 107 12.13 -6.55 -0.35
N LEU A 108 12.37 -5.42 -1.01
CA LEU A 108 11.57 -4.99 -2.17
C LEU A 108 11.61 -6.04 -3.28
N THR A 109 12.79 -6.58 -3.57
CA THR A 109 12.97 -7.64 -4.57
C THR A 109 12.23 -8.91 -4.15
N ALA A 110 12.42 -9.38 -2.92
CA ALA A 110 11.78 -10.58 -2.41
C ALA A 110 10.25 -10.48 -2.43
N VAL A 111 9.70 -9.36 -1.93
CA VAL A 111 8.26 -9.10 -1.90
C VAL A 111 7.69 -9.02 -3.31
N THR A 112 8.37 -8.33 -4.22
CA THR A 112 7.92 -8.23 -5.62
C THR A 112 7.92 -9.60 -6.29
N LEU A 113 8.96 -10.41 -6.10
CA LEU A 113 9.05 -11.76 -6.66
C LEU A 113 7.98 -12.70 -6.09
N ILE A 114 7.82 -12.73 -4.76
CA ILE A 114 6.80 -13.56 -4.10
C ILE A 114 5.39 -13.13 -4.51
N ALA A 115 5.11 -11.83 -4.51
CA ALA A 115 3.81 -11.31 -4.92
C ALA A 115 3.53 -11.60 -6.41
N SER A 116 4.55 -11.48 -7.28
CA SER A 116 4.41 -11.81 -8.70
C SER A 116 4.15 -13.30 -8.92
N ALA A 117 4.91 -14.17 -8.26
CA ALA A 117 4.71 -15.62 -8.33
C ALA A 117 3.32 -16.02 -7.79
N GLY A 118 2.91 -15.43 -6.66
CA GLY A 118 1.59 -15.64 -6.07
C GLY A 118 0.45 -15.15 -6.98
N ALA A 119 0.60 -13.96 -7.57
CA ALA A 119 -0.36 -13.40 -8.52
C ALA A 119 -0.50 -14.27 -9.77
N LEU A 120 0.61 -14.67 -10.40
CA LEU A 120 0.61 -15.56 -11.56
C LEU A 120 -0.05 -16.90 -11.24
N THR A 121 0.28 -17.48 -10.08
CA THR A 121 -0.36 -18.72 -9.61
C THR A 121 -1.86 -18.51 -9.45
N ALA A 122 -2.29 -17.46 -8.75
CA ALA A 122 -3.70 -17.15 -8.56
C ALA A 122 -4.43 -16.85 -9.89
N MET A 123 -3.77 -16.28 -10.89
CA MET A 123 -4.35 -16.04 -12.21
C MET A 123 -4.62 -17.34 -12.97
N VAL A 124 -3.71 -18.31 -12.87
CA VAL A 124 -3.88 -19.65 -13.43
C VAL A 124 -5.06 -20.35 -12.75
N PHE A 125 -5.09 -20.32 -11.42
CA PHE A 125 -6.17 -20.95 -10.63
C PHE A 125 -7.44 -20.10 -10.49
N ALA A 126 -7.51 -18.92 -11.13
CA ALA A 126 -8.65 -18.00 -11.00
C ALA A 126 -10.02 -18.65 -11.27
N PRO A 127 -10.20 -19.55 -12.26
CA PRO A 127 -11.47 -20.26 -12.44
C PRO A 127 -11.94 -21.00 -11.18
N TYR A 128 -11.04 -21.71 -10.50
CA TYR A 128 -11.35 -22.46 -9.28
C TYR A 128 -11.61 -21.53 -8.09
N LEU A 129 -10.85 -20.43 -7.98
CA LEU A 129 -11.08 -19.42 -6.94
C LEU A 129 -12.47 -18.78 -7.09
N VAL A 130 -12.89 -18.55 -8.34
CA VAL A 130 -14.21 -18.00 -8.68
C VAL A 130 -15.35 -18.96 -8.35
N GLU A 131 -15.16 -20.28 -8.38
CA GLU A 131 -16.19 -21.22 -7.91
C GLU A 131 -16.52 -21.01 -6.43
N ILE A 132 -15.54 -20.63 -5.63
CA ILE A 132 -15.70 -20.39 -4.19
C ILE A 132 -16.34 -19.01 -3.96
N VAL A 133 -15.74 -17.94 -4.50
CA VAL A 133 -16.20 -16.57 -4.22
C VAL A 133 -17.44 -16.17 -5.04
N GLY A 134 -17.71 -16.89 -6.12
CA GLY A 134 -18.75 -16.58 -7.11
C GLY A 134 -19.88 -17.60 -7.19
N ALA A 135 -20.04 -18.46 -6.18
CA ALA A 135 -21.05 -19.52 -6.16
C ALA A 135 -22.50 -19.03 -6.43
N GLY A 136 -22.81 -17.79 -6.04
CA GLY A 136 -24.13 -17.17 -6.27
C GLY A 136 -24.36 -16.59 -7.67
N PHE A 137 -23.35 -16.53 -8.54
CA PHE A 137 -23.48 -15.98 -9.89
C PHE A 137 -23.84 -17.05 -10.93
N SER A 138 -24.50 -16.63 -12.01
CA SER A 138 -24.74 -17.48 -13.19
C SER A 138 -23.43 -17.92 -13.85
N PRO A 139 -23.42 -19.03 -14.63
CA PRO A 139 -22.22 -19.48 -15.33
C PRO A 139 -21.56 -18.41 -16.20
N ASP A 140 -22.35 -17.64 -16.97
CA ASP A 140 -21.84 -16.56 -17.82
C ASP A 140 -21.21 -15.41 -16.99
N ALA A 141 -21.84 -15.10 -15.85
CA ALA A 141 -21.33 -14.08 -14.94
C ALA A 141 -20.01 -14.53 -14.28
N ARG A 142 -19.83 -15.82 -13.98
CA ARG A 142 -18.56 -16.37 -13.48
C ARG A 142 -17.43 -16.28 -14.50
N LEU A 143 -17.71 -16.46 -15.80
CA LEU A 143 -16.69 -16.27 -16.84
C LEU A 143 -16.15 -14.83 -16.86
N ARG A 144 -17.04 -13.84 -16.75
CA ARG A 144 -16.63 -12.42 -16.62
C ARG A 144 -15.87 -12.15 -15.33
N LEU A 145 -16.31 -12.77 -14.23
CA LEU A 145 -15.66 -12.67 -12.93
C LEU A 145 -14.21 -13.19 -12.97
N VAL A 146 -13.93 -14.30 -13.66
CA VAL A 146 -12.56 -14.80 -13.86
C VAL A 146 -11.68 -13.77 -14.56
N GLY A 147 -12.20 -13.10 -15.59
CA GLY A 147 -11.49 -12.03 -16.30
C GLY A 147 -11.13 -10.87 -15.38
N LEU A 148 -12.09 -10.39 -14.58
CA LEU A 148 -11.87 -9.32 -13.61
C LEU A 148 -10.87 -9.71 -12.53
N VAL A 149 -10.99 -10.91 -11.96
CA VAL A 149 -10.04 -11.43 -10.96
C VAL A 149 -8.63 -11.45 -11.53
N ARG A 150 -8.44 -12.00 -12.74
CA ARG A 150 -7.12 -12.03 -13.39
C ARG A 150 -6.53 -10.64 -13.60
N LEU A 151 -7.34 -9.68 -14.02
CA LEU A 151 -6.89 -8.31 -14.21
C LEU A 151 -6.47 -7.66 -12.88
N MET A 152 -7.26 -7.83 -11.83
CA MET A 152 -7.04 -7.19 -10.53
C MET A 152 -5.94 -7.87 -9.71
N LEU A 153 -5.63 -9.15 -9.97
CA LEU A 153 -4.52 -9.88 -9.36
C LEU A 153 -3.14 -9.27 -9.63
N VAL A 154 -3.03 -8.33 -10.56
CA VAL A 154 -1.81 -7.53 -10.74
C VAL A 154 -1.60 -6.54 -9.58
N GLN A 155 -2.68 -6.05 -8.94
CA GLN A 155 -2.59 -5.02 -7.91
C GLN A 155 -1.70 -5.37 -6.70
N PRO A 156 -1.71 -6.61 -6.13
CA PRO A 156 -1.00 -6.88 -4.88
C PRO A 156 0.52 -6.82 -5.05
N ILE A 157 1.00 -7.02 -6.28
CA ILE A 157 2.42 -6.87 -6.64
C ILE A 157 2.87 -5.43 -6.37
N PHE A 158 2.14 -4.46 -6.94
CA PHE A 158 2.47 -3.05 -6.82
C PHE A 158 2.20 -2.50 -5.42
N LEU A 159 1.07 -2.89 -4.82
CA LEU A 159 0.76 -2.46 -3.45
C LEU A 159 1.76 -3.03 -2.43
N GLY A 160 2.14 -4.31 -2.56
CA GLY A 160 3.14 -4.93 -1.69
C GLY A 160 4.52 -4.28 -1.81
N ALA A 161 4.97 -3.99 -3.03
CA ALA A 161 6.20 -3.23 -3.26
C ALA A 161 6.12 -1.81 -2.69
N GLY A 162 5.00 -1.11 -2.88
CA GLY A 162 4.77 0.22 -2.35
C GLY A 162 4.77 0.24 -0.82
N GLU A 163 4.22 -0.80 -0.18
CA GLU A 163 4.22 -0.98 1.28
C GLU A 163 5.64 -1.12 1.87
N VAL A 164 6.56 -1.76 1.14
CA VAL A 164 7.97 -1.81 1.53
C VAL A 164 8.57 -0.40 1.51
N LEU A 165 8.33 0.35 0.43
CA LEU A 165 8.79 1.74 0.30
C LEU A 165 8.14 2.67 1.32
N THR A 166 6.88 2.43 1.69
CA THR A 166 6.19 3.17 2.76
C THR A 166 6.97 3.06 4.06
N ARG A 167 7.34 1.84 4.46
CA ARG A 167 8.10 1.60 5.69
C ARG A 167 9.49 2.23 5.62
N TYR A 168 10.18 2.06 4.48
CA TYR A 168 11.49 2.66 4.25
C TYR A 168 11.47 4.20 4.36
N LEU A 169 10.49 4.85 3.74
CA LEU A 169 10.31 6.31 3.79
C LEU A 169 9.93 6.77 5.20
N ASN A 170 9.06 6.03 5.89
CA ASN A 170 8.63 6.36 7.25
C ASN A 170 9.78 6.32 8.27
N VAL A 171 10.65 5.31 8.23
CA VAL A 171 11.82 5.28 9.14
C VAL A 171 12.79 6.42 8.87
N ARG A 172 12.86 6.90 7.62
CA ARG A 172 13.62 8.11 7.23
C ARG A 172 12.87 9.42 7.47
N GLY A 173 11.71 9.41 8.13
CA GLY A 173 10.93 10.61 8.47
C GLY A 173 10.07 11.20 7.35
N HIS A 174 9.91 10.54 6.21
CA HIS A 174 9.21 11.04 5.02
C HIS A 174 7.73 10.63 5.01
N PHE A 175 6.99 11.04 6.05
CA PHE A 175 5.58 10.65 6.27
C PHE A 175 4.58 11.28 5.30
N ALA A 176 4.93 12.40 4.66
CA ALA A 176 4.00 13.12 3.78
C ALA A 176 3.65 12.29 2.54
N VAL A 177 4.66 11.78 1.84
CA VAL A 177 4.48 10.99 0.61
C VAL A 177 3.70 9.71 0.91
N THR A 178 4.02 9.05 2.03
CA THR A 178 3.38 7.80 2.45
C THR A 178 1.94 8.01 2.91
N ALA A 179 1.64 9.13 3.57
CA ALA A 179 0.28 9.49 3.98
C ALA A 179 -0.66 9.77 2.79
N PHE A 180 -0.14 10.29 1.68
CA PHE A 180 -0.94 10.61 0.49
C PHE A 180 -0.97 9.50 -0.57
N ALA A 181 -0.12 8.47 -0.46
CA ALA A 181 -0.12 7.35 -1.41
C ALA A 181 -1.49 6.66 -1.54
N PRO A 182 -2.22 6.36 -0.45
CA PRO A 182 -3.55 5.76 -0.55
C PRO A 182 -4.59 6.64 -1.28
N ALA A 183 -4.41 7.96 -1.23
CA ALA A 183 -5.27 8.89 -1.96
C ALA A 183 -5.10 8.73 -3.48
N VAL A 184 -3.87 8.55 -3.97
CA VAL A 184 -3.60 8.29 -5.39
C VAL A 184 -4.28 7.01 -5.87
N TYR A 185 -4.20 5.94 -5.07
CA TYR A 185 -4.89 4.69 -5.35
C TYR A 185 -6.40 4.90 -5.48
N THR A 186 -6.99 5.60 -4.52
CA THR A 186 -8.44 5.88 -4.47
C THR A 186 -8.89 6.75 -5.66
N LEU A 187 -8.14 7.80 -5.98
CA LEU A 187 -8.44 8.70 -7.09
C LEU A 187 -8.37 7.97 -8.44
N ALA A 188 -7.40 7.09 -8.65
CA ALA A 188 -7.31 6.31 -9.88
C ALA A 188 -8.51 5.36 -10.06
N ILE A 189 -9.01 4.77 -8.97
CA ILE A 189 -10.25 3.97 -9.00
C ILE A 189 -11.45 4.85 -9.37
N MET A 190 -11.56 6.03 -8.78
CA MET A 190 -12.63 7.00 -9.11
C MET A 190 -12.59 7.40 -10.58
N VAL A 191 -11.40 7.71 -11.11
CA VAL A 191 -11.21 8.05 -12.53
C VAL A 191 -11.54 6.85 -13.42
N GLY A 192 -11.10 5.64 -13.05
CA GLY A 192 -11.46 4.42 -13.76
C GLY A 192 -12.98 4.19 -13.80
N ALA A 193 -13.66 4.41 -12.68
CA ALA A 193 -15.12 4.34 -12.61
C ALA A 193 -15.79 5.38 -13.52
N ALA A 194 -15.44 6.66 -13.36
CA ALA A 194 -16.13 7.77 -14.00
C ALA A 194 -15.81 7.93 -15.50
N VAL A 195 -14.59 7.60 -15.91
CA VAL A 195 -14.11 7.81 -17.29
C VAL A 195 -14.14 6.52 -18.10
N LEU A 196 -13.60 5.44 -17.55
CA LEU A 196 -13.51 4.16 -18.27
C LEU A 196 -14.75 3.30 -18.04
N GLY A 197 -15.44 3.43 -16.91
CA GLY A 197 -16.66 2.69 -16.60
C GLY A 197 -17.77 2.85 -17.63
N PRO A 198 -18.08 4.06 -18.15
CA PRO A 198 -19.07 4.23 -19.21
C PRO A 198 -18.72 3.52 -20.53
N ILE A 199 -17.43 3.28 -20.79
CA ILE A 199 -16.94 2.74 -22.07
C ILE A 199 -16.71 1.22 -21.98
N LEU A 200 -16.15 0.77 -20.87
CA LEU A 200 -15.63 -0.58 -20.67
C LEU A 200 -16.34 -1.34 -19.54
N GLY A 201 -17.35 -0.74 -18.91
CA GLY A 201 -18.05 -1.32 -17.76
C GLY A 201 -17.12 -1.57 -16.58
N THR A 202 -17.32 -2.71 -15.91
CA THR A 202 -16.53 -3.13 -14.74
C THR A 202 -15.05 -3.34 -15.05
N THR A 203 -14.70 -3.63 -16.30
CA THR A 203 -13.31 -3.69 -16.75
C THR A 203 -12.64 -2.32 -16.63
N GLY A 204 -13.34 -1.23 -16.97
CA GLY A 204 -12.82 0.13 -16.81
C GLY A 204 -12.52 0.49 -15.36
N LEU A 205 -13.40 0.06 -14.45
CA LEU A 205 -13.20 0.19 -13.01
C LEU A 205 -11.99 -0.63 -12.52
N ALA A 206 -11.88 -1.89 -12.97
CA ALA A 206 -10.74 -2.76 -12.64
C ALA A 206 -9.41 -2.22 -13.18
N LEU A 207 -9.40 -1.57 -14.35
CA LEU A 207 -8.23 -0.85 -14.86
C LEU A 207 -7.83 0.32 -13.95
N GLY A 208 -8.81 1.04 -13.38
CA GLY A 208 -8.57 2.07 -12.37
C GLY A 208 -7.89 1.52 -11.11
N VAL A 209 -8.24 0.30 -10.69
CA VAL A 209 -7.58 -0.41 -9.58
C VAL A 209 -6.11 -0.71 -9.89
N VAL A 210 -5.82 -1.25 -11.08
CA VAL A 210 -4.45 -1.56 -11.49
C VAL A 210 -3.63 -0.28 -11.64
N ALA A 211 -4.17 0.74 -12.31
CA ALA A 211 -3.52 2.04 -12.47
C ALA A 211 -3.26 2.71 -11.12
N GLY A 212 -4.21 2.62 -10.18
CA GLY A 212 -4.05 3.10 -8.82
C GLY A 212 -2.92 2.40 -8.09
N ALA A 213 -2.81 1.07 -8.21
CA ALA A 213 -1.78 0.30 -7.55
C ALA A 213 -0.38 0.66 -8.08
N ILE A 214 -0.26 0.86 -9.40
CA ILE A 214 0.95 1.38 -10.03
C ILE A 214 1.27 2.78 -9.51
N GLY A 215 0.28 3.68 -9.48
CA GLY A 215 0.45 5.04 -8.95
C GLY A 215 0.92 5.05 -7.50
N PHE A 216 0.33 4.19 -6.66
CA PHE A 216 0.74 4.01 -5.25
C PHE A 216 2.22 3.65 -5.12
N LEU A 217 2.74 2.75 -5.96
CA LEU A 217 4.16 2.41 -5.98
C LEU A 217 5.01 3.56 -6.54
N VAL A 218 4.62 4.12 -7.69
CA VAL A 218 5.42 5.10 -8.44
C VAL A 218 5.73 6.33 -7.61
N ILE A 219 4.75 6.90 -6.88
CA ILE A 219 5.03 8.11 -6.09
C ILE A 219 6.08 7.86 -5.00
N GLN A 220 6.06 6.66 -4.42
CA GLN A 220 6.97 6.27 -3.35
C GLN A 220 8.34 5.92 -3.89
N LEU A 221 8.39 5.26 -5.05
CA LEU A 221 9.63 4.97 -5.77
C LEU A 221 10.33 6.26 -6.22
N VAL A 222 9.58 7.22 -6.76
CA VAL A 222 10.14 8.52 -7.12
C VAL A 222 10.66 9.25 -5.89
N ALA A 223 9.93 9.22 -4.78
CA ALA A 223 10.39 9.81 -3.52
C ALA A 223 11.66 9.11 -3.00
N SER A 224 11.71 7.78 -2.99
CA SER A 224 12.89 7.04 -2.50
C SER A 224 14.13 7.30 -3.36
N LEU A 225 13.98 7.36 -4.69
CA LEU A 225 15.08 7.68 -5.62
C LEU A 225 15.60 9.11 -5.44
N ARG A 226 14.70 10.08 -5.25
CA ARG A 226 15.09 11.48 -4.97
C ARG A 226 15.84 11.61 -3.65
N LEU A 227 15.48 10.80 -2.66
CA LEU A 227 16.10 10.79 -1.33
C LEU A 227 17.40 9.98 -1.26
N GLY A 228 17.71 9.16 -2.27
CA GLY A 228 19.01 8.51 -2.44
C GLY A 228 20.14 9.47 -2.84
N ILE A 229 19.81 10.67 -3.34
CA ILE A 229 20.80 11.71 -3.69
C ILE A 229 21.14 12.60 -2.48
N SER A 230 20.23 12.68 -1.49
CA SER A 230 20.48 13.42 -0.26
C SER A 230 20.93 12.44 0.82
N ARG A 231 22.25 12.24 0.93
CA ARG A 231 22.88 11.87 2.21
C ARG A 231 22.23 12.74 3.27
N SER A 232 21.49 12.20 4.22
CA SER A 232 20.95 13.01 5.31
C SER A 232 22.12 13.53 6.13
N PRO A 233 22.40 14.85 6.18
CA PRO A 233 23.22 15.43 7.22
C PRO A 233 22.31 15.71 8.42
N HIS A 234 22.89 15.64 9.62
CA HIS A 234 22.31 15.91 10.94
C HIS A 234 21.54 14.73 11.54
N LEU A 235 21.95 14.20 12.71
CA LEU A 235 22.16 14.92 13.98
C LEU A 235 23.45 14.49 14.70
N ALA A 236 24.46 15.36 14.74
CA ALA A 236 25.02 15.94 15.99
C ALA A 236 24.01 16.64 16.90
#